data_AF-A0A8T4TRV1-F1
#
_entry.id   AF-A0A8T4TRV1-F1
#
_cell.length_a   1.000
_cell.length_b   1.000
_cell.length_c   1.000
_cell.angle_alpha   90.00
_cell.angle_beta   90.00
_cell.angle_gamma   90.00
#
_symmetry.space_group_name_H-M   'P 1'
#
loop_
_entity.id
_entity.type
_entity.pdbx_description
1 polymer ?
#
loop_
_entity_poly.entity_id
_entity_poly.type
_entity_poly.pdbx_seq_one_letter_code
_entity_poly.pdbx_strand_id
1 'polypeptide(L)' 'MVSWIALVLVVVGGLNWELAGLLDFNLVNVIFGLVSWLERLVYGLVGLAASYMIYEAFQ' A
#
# COMPACT_ATOMS: atom_id res chain seq x y z
N MET A 1 -17.61 3.64 -4.40
CA MET A 1 -16.74 4.36 -3.43
C MET A 1 -15.54 3.54 -3.01
N VAL A 2 -15.72 2.25 -2.69
CA VAL A 2 -14.63 1.34 -2.27
C VAL A 2 -13.53 1.22 -3.33
N SER A 3 -13.86 1.16 -4.62
CA SER A 3 -12.89 1.09 -5.72
C SER A 3 -11.91 2.28 -5.75
N TRP A 4 -12.38 3.49 -5.43
CA TRP A 4 -11.50 4.67 -5.33
C TRP A 4 -10.53 4.57 -4.15
N ILE A 5 -11.00 4.07 -3.01
CA ILE A 5 -10.14 3.86 -1.82
C ILE A 5 -9.10 2.78 -2.12
N ALA A 6 -9.52 1.68 -2.75
CA ALA A 6 -8.62 0.60 -3.16
C ALA A 6 -7.57 1.08 -4.16
N LEU A 7 -7.97 1.88 -5.16
CA LEU A 7 -7.05 2.46 -6.14
C LEU A 7 -6.00 3.36 -5.48
N VAL A 8 -6.41 4.25 -4.57
CA VAL A 8 -5.47 5.12 -3.83
C VAL A 8 -4.49 4.28 -3.01
N LEU A 9 -4.99 3.27 -2.28
CA LEU A 9 -4.14 2.39 -1.48
C LEU A 9 -3.13 1.62 -2.33
N VAL A 10 -3.54 1.11 -3.49
CA VAL A 10 -2.65 0.39 -4.42
C VAL A 10 -1.60 1.31 -5.01
N VAL A 11 -1.98 2.52 -5.43
CA VAL A 11 -1.03 3.51 -5.99
C VAL A 11 0.00 3.93 -4.93
N VAL A 12 -0.46 4.34 -3.74
CA VAL A 12 0.44 4.74 -2.65
C VAL A 12 1.32 3.57 -2.19
N GLY A 13 0.74 2.37 -2.11
CA GLY A 13 1.46 1.15 -1.78
C GLY A 13 2.54 0.80 -2.79
N GLY A 14 2.22 0.87 -4.09
CA GLY A 14 3.17 0.64 -5.18
C GLY A 14 4.34 1.63 -5.16
N LEU A 15 4.05 2.93 -4.95
CA LEU A 15 5.08 3.95 -4.78
C LEU A 15 5.97 3.69 -3.56
N ASN A 16 5.39 3.29 -2.43
CA ASN A 16 6.18 2.94 -1.24
C ASN A 16 7.10 1.73 -1.51
N TRP A 17 6.64 0.74 -2.27
CA TRP A 17 7.45 -0.42 -2.64
C TRP A 17 8.58 -0.05 -3.60
N GLU A 18 8.34 0.84 -4.56
CA GLU A 18 9.38 1.37 -5.45
C GLU A 18 10.44 2.13 -4.64
N LEU A 19 10.03 3.05 -3.77
CA LEU A 19 10.94 3.83 -2.93
C LEU A 19 11.75 2.92 -1.98
N ALA A 20 11.10 1.93 -1.37
CA ALA A 20 11.76 0.99 -0.47
C ALA A 20 12.75 0.09 -1.21
N GLY A 21 12.44 -0.31 -2.45
CA GLY A 21 13.30 -1.19 -3.26
C GLY A 21 14.45 -0.48 -3.97
N LEU A 22 14.28 0.79 -4.37
CA LEU A 22 15.30 1.55 -5.11
C LEU A 22 16.17 2.45 -4.25
N LEU A 23 15.60 3.01 -3.18
CA LEU A 23 16.23 4.07 -2.38
C LEU A 23 16.34 3.71 -0.89
N ASP A 24 16.01 2.47 -0.51
CA ASP A 24 15.87 2.03 0.90
C ASP A 24 14.97 2.98 1.72
N PHE A 25 14.02 3.65 1.05
CA PHE A 25 13.17 4.68 1.63
C PHE A 25 11.77 4.16 1.88
N ASN A 26 11.37 4.05 3.15
CA ASN A 26 10.04 3.61 3.54
C ASN A 26 9.16 4.82 3.92
N LEU A 27 8.22 5.15 3.04
CA LEU A 27 7.28 6.28 3.22
C LEU A 27 6.40 6.08 4.45
N VAL A 28 5.97 4.84 4.75
CA VAL A 28 5.18 4.54 5.95
C VAL A 28 5.96 4.92 7.21
N ASN A 29 7.25 4.59 7.24
CA ASN A 29 8.12 4.88 8.39
C ASN A 29 8.37 6.37 8.55
N VAL A 30 8.47 7.10 7.43
CA VAL A 30 8.68 8.54 7.43
C VAL A 30 7.46 9.30 7.94
N ILE A 31 6.26 8.84 7.60
CA ILE A 31 5.01 9.50 8.01
C ILE A 31 4.61 9.12 9.44
N PHE A 32 4.72 7.83 9.79
CA PHE A 32 4.19 7.30 11.05
C PHE A 32 5.26 6.94 12.09
N GLY A 33 6.54 7.10 11.76
CA GLY A 33 7.67 6.67 12.59
C GLY A 33 7.96 5.17 12.49
N LEU A 34 8.93 4.71 13.26
CA LEU A 34 9.41 3.32 13.28
C LEU A 34 8.49 2.42 14.12
N VAL A 35 7.25 2.22 13.65
CA VAL A 35 6.22 1.42 14.32
C VAL A 35 5.95 0.15 13.53
N SER A 36 6.69 -0.92 13.84
CA SER A 36 6.73 -2.17 13.06
C SER A 36 5.38 -2.86 12.85
N TRP A 37 4.46 -2.77 13.81
CA TRP A 37 3.11 -3.35 13.66
C TRP A 37 2.23 -2.55 12.71
N LEU A 38 2.43 -1.22 12.65
CA LEU A 38 1.67 -0.32 11.80
C LEU A 38 2.11 -0.46 10.33
N GLU A 39 3.41 -0.62 10.09
CA GLU A 39 3.95 -0.95 8.76
C GLU A 39 3.29 -2.22 8.19
N ARG A 40 3.23 -3.28 9.00
CA ARG A 40 2.57 -4.54 8.62
C ARG A 40 1.08 -4.36 8.35
N LEU A 41 0.39 -3.54 9.15
CA LEU A 41 -1.02 -3.23 8.93
C LEU A 41 -1.23 -2.53 7.59
N VAL A 42 -0.45 -1.49 7.30
CA VAL A 42 -0.53 -0.73 6.05
C VAL A 42 -0.25 -1.64 4.85
N TYR A 43 0.79 -2.48 4.91
CA TYR A 43 1.09 -3.43 3.83
C TYR A 43 0.01 -4.48 3.64
N GLY A 44 -0.62 -4.95 4.73
CA GLY A 44 -1.79 -5.81 4.67
C GLY A 44 -2.97 -5.14 3.96
N LEU A 45 -3.27 -3.88 4.28
CA LEU A 45 -4.36 -3.13 3.64
C LEU A 45 -4.09 -2.86 2.15
N VAL A 46 -2.85 -2.53 1.78
CA VAL A 46 -2.42 -2.39 0.38
C VAL A 46 -2.62 -3.71 -0.38
N GLY A 47 -2.22 -4.84 0.20
CA GLY A 47 -2.40 -6.16 -0.41
C GLY A 47 -3.87 -6.55 -0.61
N LEU A 48 -4.72 -6.25 0.36
CA LEU A 48 -6.18 -6.44 0.26
C LEU A 48 -6.78 -5.54 -0.83
N ALA A 49 -6.36 -4.28 -0.89
CA ALA A 49 -6.79 -3.36 -1.93
C ALA A 49 -6.37 -3.83 -3.33
N ALA A 50 -5.14 -4.35 -3.48
CA ALA A 50 -4.67 -4.93 -4.74
C ALA A 50 -5.51 -6.15 -5.14
N SER A 51 -5.82 -7.03 -4.19
CA SER A 51 -6.69 -8.20 -4.42
C SER A 51 -8.10 -7.80 -4.86
N TYR A 52 -8.67 -6.76 -4.24
CA TYR A 52 -9.97 -6.20 -4.63
C TYR A 52 -9.94 -5.61 -6.05
N MET A 53 -8.89 -4.83 -6.37
CA MET A 53 -8.71 -4.25 -7.71
C MET A 53 -8.56 -5.32 -8.79
N ILE A 54 -7.85 -6.41 -8.49
CA ILE A 54 -7.76 -7.58 -9.38
C ILE A 54 -9.15 -8.17 -9.60
N TYR A 55 -9.92 -8.42 -8.53
CA TYR A 55 -11.27 -8.94 -8.65
C TYR A 55 -12.17 -8.05 -9.50
N GLU A 56 -12.16 -6.72 -9.29
CA GLU A 56 -12.92 -5.79 -10.13
C GLU A 56 -12.45 -5.75 -11.58
N ALA A 57 -11.16 -5.93 -11.84
CA ALA A 57 -10.63 -5.92 -13.21
C ALA A 57 -11.09 -7.14 -14.05
N PHE A 58 -11.54 -8.22 -13.40
CA PHE A 58 -11.97 -9.47 -14.05
C PHE A 58 -13.48 -9.76 -13.92
N GLN A 59 -14.25 -8.86 -13.30
CA GLN A 59 -15.73 -8.89 -13.25
C GLN A 59 -16.32 -8.19 -14.46
#